data_AF-A0A432VBC2-F1
#
_entry.id   AF-A0A432VBC2-F1
#
_cell.length_a   1.000
_cell.length_b   1.000
_cell.length_c   1.000
_cell.angle_alpha   90.00
_cell.angle_beta   90.00
_cell.angle_gamma   90.00
#
_symmetry.space_group_name_H-M   'P 1'
#
loop_
_entity.id
_entity.type
_entity.pdbx_description
1 polymer ?
#
loop_
_entity_poly.entity_id
_entity_poly.type
_entity_poly.pdbx_seq_one_letter_code
_entity_poly.pdbx_strand_id
1 'polypeptide(L)'
;MIDTTVPAANNRIRRKAFRLSKIDDIYRDLVAGEISVRTTLADLCARYGSDPWRDYKEALRDYGCDHGCLVMADDENGGRYVSMMEHFGGDITPEEAGAYFSARLAEYRERDKAAEIESLPDNVVRLHPPKRTRFSIYRLPIGDYSKDTTAFFEERGEFIWQTYA
;
A
#
# COMPACT_ATOMS: atom_id res chain seq x y z
N MET A 1 -16.54 31.82 64.13
CA MET A 1 -17.24 31.94 62.83
C MET A 1 -16.49 32.95 62.00
N ILE A 2 -15.64 32.50 61.09
CA ILE A 2 -15.10 33.31 60.00
C ILE A 2 -15.34 32.50 58.74
N ASP A 3 -16.13 33.11 57.86
CA ASP A 3 -16.74 32.53 56.68
C ASP A 3 -15.69 32.21 55.62
N THR A 4 -15.80 31.02 55.03
CA THR A 4 -14.84 30.45 54.07
C THR A 4 -15.38 30.65 52.66
N THR A 5 -15.11 31.81 52.05
CA THR A 5 -15.43 32.02 50.63
C THR A 5 -14.19 31.81 49.79
N VAL A 6 -13.97 30.56 49.40
CA VAL A 6 -13.07 30.17 48.30
C VAL A 6 -13.66 30.73 47.00
N PRO A 7 -12.92 31.50 46.18
CA PRO A 7 -13.41 31.87 44.86
C PRO A 7 -13.50 30.61 44.01
N ALA A 8 -14.72 30.28 43.58
CA ALA A 8 -14.98 29.21 42.64
C ALA A 8 -14.17 29.46 41.36
N ALA A 9 -13.16 28.61 41.14
CA ALA A 9 -12.40 28.56 39.91
C ALA A 9 -13.38 28.38 38.76
N ASN A 10 -13.52 29.42 37.94
CA ASN A 10 -14.37 29.44 36.76
C ASN A 10 -13.70 28.59 35.67
N ASN A 11 -13.70 27.26 35.87
CA ASN A 11 -13.14 26.27 34.97
C ASN A 11 -14.09 26.07 33.76
N ARG A 12 -14.27 27.13 32.97
CA ARG A 12 -14.69 26.97 31.58
C ARG A 12 -13.48 26.52 30.78
N ILE A 13 -13.15 25.23 30.92
CA ILE A 13 -12.33 24.52 29.94
C ILE A 13 -13.13 24.59 28.64
N ARG A 14 -12.83 25.60 27.82
CA ARG A 14 -13.23 25.62 26.42
C ARG A 14 -12.63 24.36 25.82
N ARG A 15 -13.43 23.31 25.63
CA ARG A 15 -13.06 22.17 24.78
C ARG A 15 -12.80 22.78 23.40
N LYS A 16 -11.53 23.05 23.09
CA LYS A 16 -11.11 23.23 21.69
C LYS A 16 -11.46 21.90 21.05
N ALA A 17 -12.50 21.88 20.22
CA ALA A 17 -12.67 20.81 19.26
C ALA A 17 -11.40 20.83 18.41
N PHE A 18 -10.48 19.91 18.69
CA PHE A 18 -9.44 19.57 17.73
C PHE A 18 -10.20 19.06 16.51
N ARG A 19 -10.34 19.92 15.48
CA ARG A 19 -10.73 19.44 14.17
C ARG A 19 -9.59 18.53 13.75
N LEU A 20 -9.83 17.23 13.86
CA LEU A 20 -8.98 16.22 13.25
C LEU A 20 -8.88 16.55 11.77
N SER A 21 -7.69 16.36 11.19
CA SER A 21 -7.49 16.61 9.78
C SER A 21 -8.34 15.62 8.97
N LYS A 22 -8.64 15.94 7.71
CA LYS A 22 -9.37 15.01 6.83
C LYS A 22 -8.62 13.67 6.70
N ILE A 23 -7.29 13.71 6.73
CA ILE A 23 -6.42 12.52 6.74
C ILE A 23 -6.71 11.67 7.98
N ASP A 24 -6.83 12.27 9.17
CA ASP A 24 -7.14 11.54 10.42
C ASP A 24 -8.56 10.94 10.42
N ASP A 25 -9.52 11.58 9.76
CA ASP A 25 -10.88 11.02 9.57
C ASP A 25 -10.82 9.81 8.64
N ILE A 26 -10.14 9.94 7.49
CA ILE A 26 -9.98 8.85 6.52
C ILE A 26 -9.23 7.66 7.14
N TYR A 27 -8.14 7.91 7.86
CA TYR A 27 -7.37 6.86 8.55
C TYR A 27 -8.25 6.08 9.54
N ARG A 28 -9.07 6.79 10.34
CA ARG A 28 -10.00 6.12 11.27
C ARG A 28 -11.05 5.27 10.56
N ASP A 29 -11.55 5.74 9.43
CA ASP A 29 -12.50 4.97 8.63
C ASP A 29 -11.86 3.74 7.98
N LEU A 30 -10.56 3.80 7.60
CA LEU A 30 -9.79 2.63 7.18
C LEU A 30 -9.65 1.61 8.31
N VAL A 31 -9.26 2.05 9.52
CA VAL A 31 -9.16 1.19 10.72
C VAL A 31 -10.50 0.54 11.07
N ALA A 32 -11.59 1.27 10.92
CA ALA A 32 -12.94 0.77 11.18
C ALA A 32 -13.47 -0.19 10.09
N GLY A 33 -12.77 -0.31 8.96
CA GLY A 33 -13.21 -1.11 7.82
C GLY A 33 -14.38 -0.49 7.04
N GLU A 34 -14.66 0.79 7.26
CA GLU A 34 -15.73 1.55 6.60
C GLU A 34 -15.38 1.92 5.15
N ILE A 35 -14.08 2.07 4.89
CA ILE A 35 -13.50 2.22 3.57
C ILE A 35 -12.31 1.26 3.44
N SER A 36 -11.87 1.00 2.21
CA SER A 36 -10.75 0.10 1.92
C SER A 36 -9.93 0.67 0.76
N VAL A 37 -8.78 0.06 0.48
CA VAL A 37 -7.92 0.39 -0.68
C VAL A 37 -8.70 0.48 -2.01
N ARG A 38 -9.79 -0.29 -2.16
CA ARG A 38 -10.64 -0.35 -3.35
C ARG A 38 -11.80 0.65 -3.37
N THR A 39 -11.98 1.46 -2.33
CA THR A 39 -13.03 2.49 -2.30
C THR A 39 -12.85 3.46 -3.47
N THR A 40 -13.94 3.75 -4.19
CA THR A 40 -13.86 4.56 -5.41
C THR A 40 -13.70 6.05 -5.09
N LEU A 41 -13.16 6.83 -6.03
CA LEU A 41 -13.10 8.29 -5.87
C LEU A 41 -14.48 8.92 -5.68
N ALA A 42 -15.53 8.37 -6.31
CA ALA A 42 -16.89 8.86 -6.17
C ALA A 42 -17.41 8.68 -4.73
N ASP A 43 -17.17 7.52 -4.13
CA ASP A 43 -17.56 7.23 -2.75
C ASP A 43 -16.78 8.09 -1.75
N LEU A 44 -15.48 8.29 -2.00
CA LEU A 44 -14.65 9.19 -1.20
C LEU A 44 -15.18 10.63 -1.30
N CYS A 45 -15.55 11.08 -2.49
CA CYS A 45 -16.11 12.43 -2.70
C CYS A 45 -17.46 12.60 -1.99
N ALA A 46 -18.30 11.57 -2.02
CA ALA A 46 -19.58 11.57 -1.32
C ALA A 46 -19.41 11.67 0.21
N ARG A 47 -18.36 11.03 0.75
CA ARG A 47 -18.10 11.00 2.21
C ARG A 47 -17.32 12.22 2.71
N TYR A 48 -16.29 12.66 2.00
CA TYR A 48 -15.34 13.66 2.48
C TYR A 48 -15.34 14.99 1.69
N GLY A 49 -16.22 15.13 0.70
CA GLY A 49 -16.33 16.32 -0.12
C GLY A 49 -15.35 16.35 -1.28
N SER A 50 -15.11 17.54 -1.86
CA SER A 50 -14.30 17.68 -3.06
C SER A 50 -12.83 17.31 -2.85
N ASP A 51 -12.27 16.61 -3.84
CA ASP A 51 -10.86 16.22 -3.94
C ASP A 51 -10.28 15.53 -2.68
N PRO A 52 -10.85 14.39 -2.26
CA PRO A 52 -10.34 13.62 -1.13
C PRO A 52 -9.16 12.74 -1.52
N TRP A 53 -8.81 12.66 -2.80
CA TRP A 53 -7.89 11.65 -3.32
C TRP A 53 -6.48 11.79 -2.75
N ARG A 54 -5.99 13.02 -2.66
CA ARG A 54 -4.69 13.32 -2.06
C ARG A 54 -4.64 12.92 -0.59
N ASP A 55 -5.63 13.37 0.18
CA ASP A 55 -5.75 13.08 1.62
C ASP A 55 -5.91 11.56 1.85
N TYR A 56 -6.63 10.89 0.95
CA TYR A 56 -6.82 9.44 0.98
C TYR A 56 -5.55 8.65 0.69
N LYS A 57 -4.74 9.05 -0.30
CA LYS A 57 -3.45 8.42 -0.55
C LYS A 57 -2.49 8.57 0.62
N GLU A 58 -2.50 9.74 1.27
CA GLU A 58 -1.67 9.97 2.46
C GLU A 58 -2.13 9.09 3.64
N ALA A 59 -3.44 9.03 3.90
CA ALA A 59 -3.98 8.14 4.92
C ALA A 59 -3.73 6.65 4.62
N LEU A 60 -3.83 6.22 3.36
CA LEU A 60 -3.52 4.85 2.94
C LEU A 60 -2.03 4.51 3.13
N ARG A 61 -1.13 5.46 2.88
CA ARG A 61 0.30 5.28 3.12
C ARG A 61 0.54 4.99 4.60
N ASP A 62 0.02 5.86 5.46
CA ASP A 62 0.21 5.76 6.90
C ASP A 62 -0.44 4.47 7.44
N TYR A 63 -1.65 4.14 6.98
CA TYR A 63 -2.32 2.88 7.33
C TYR A 63 -1.57 1.64 6.82
N GLY A 64 -0.98 1.71 5.63
CA GLY A 64 -0.11 0.66 5.09
C GLY A 64 1.21 0.52 5.86
N CYS A 65 1.72 1.59 6.46
CA CYS A 65 2.87 1.52 7.37
C CYS A 65 2.54 0.76 8.66
N ASP A 66 1.35 0.99 9.22
CA ASP A 66 0.94 0.44 10.51
C ASP A 66 0.35 -0.97 10.40
N HIS A 67 -0.33 -1.26 9.29
CA HIS A 67 -1.20 -2.44 9.13
C HIS A 67 -1.09 -3.09 7.74
N GLY A 68 0.04 -2.90 7.06
CA GLY A 68 0.19 -3.25 5.67
C GLY A 68 1.16 -4.37 5.35
N CYS A 69 1.50 -4.37 4.07
CA CYS A 69 2.34 -5.33 3.41
C CYS A 69 3.09 -4.63 2.27
N LEU A 70 4.17 -5.26 1.86
CA LEU A 70 4.83 -4.95 0.61
C LEU A 70 4.29 -5.89 -0.47
N VAL A 71 3.92 -5.33 -1.61
CA VAL A 71 3.37 -6.04 -2.76
C VAL A 71 4.32 -5.87 -3.93
N MET A 72 4.71 -6.98 -4.56
CA MET A 72 5.51 -6.98 -5.78
C MET A 72 4.62 -7.16 -7.01
N ALA A 73 4.83 -6.33 -8.02
CA ALA A 73 4.21 -6.41 -9.33
C ALA A 73 5.25 -6.65 -10.44
N ASP A 74 4.89 -7.46 -11.43
CA ASP A 74 5.68 -7.73 -12.64
C ASP A 74 5.22 -6.80 -13.77
N ASP A 75 6.00 -5.75 -14.02
CA ASP A 75 5.64 -4.69 -14.96
C ASP A 75 5.65 -5.14 -16.42
N GLU A 76 6.45 -6.16 -16.76
CA GLU A 76 6.60 -6.62 -18.15
C GLU A 76 5.48 -7.60 -18.55
N ASN A 77 4.90 -8.32 -17.59
CA ASN A 77 3.80 -9.26 -17.83
C ASN A 77 2.41 -8.65 -17.57
N GLY A 78 2.21 -7.40 -17.98
CA GLY A 78 0.95 -6.68 -17.82
C GLY A 78 0.69 -6.18 -16.41
N GLY A 79 1.73 -6.06 -15.59
CA GLY A 79 1.66 -5.49 -14.26
C GLY A 79 1.11 -6.44 -13.20
N ARG A 80 1.23 -7.75 -13.37
CA ARG A 80 0.53 -8.71 -12.51
C ARG A 80 1.13 -8.77 -11.12
N TYR A 81 0.27 -8.97 -10.12
CA TYR A 81 0.67 -9.37 -8.78
C TYR A 81 1.60 -10.59 -8.81
N VAL A 82 2.73 -10.49 -8.12
CA VAL A 82 3.70 -11.57 -7.97
C VAL A 82 3.61 -12.20 -6.58
N SER A 83 3.78 -11.37 -5.55
CA SER A 83 3.81 -11.83 -4.16
C SER A 83 3.58 -10.68 -3.18
N MET A 84 3.23 -11.03 -1.95
CA MET A 84 3.05 -10.12 -0.83
C MET A 84 3.91 -10.59 0.35
N MET A 85 4.44 -9.64 1.11
CA MET A 85 5.07 -9.89 2.41
C MET A 85 4.47 -8.95 3.44
N GLU A 86 4.01 -9.49 4.57
CA GLU A 86 3.59 -8.67 5.71
C GLU A 86 4.75 -7.78 6.17
N HIS A 87 4.49 -6.50 6.35
CA HIS A 87 5.49 -5.52 6.78
C HIS A 87 4.83 -4.50 7.69
N PHE A 88 5.37 -4.34 8.89
CA PHE A 88 4.87 -3.39 9.89
C PHE A 88 6.01 -2.48 10.34
N GLY A 89 5.75 -1.18 10.35
CA GLY A 89 6.61 -0.20 10.97
C GLY A 89 7.74 0.32 10.07
N GLY A 90 7.65 1.61 9.77
CA GLY A 90 8.76 2.42 9.28
C GLY A 90 9.04 2.33 7.78
N ASP A 91 9.80 3.32 7.33
CA ASP A 91 10.36 3.34 5.99
C ASP A 91 11.37 2.23 5.81
N ILE A 92 11.27 1.57 4.66
CA ILE A 92 12.14 0.49 4.26
C ILE A 92 13.12 1.01 3.22
N THR A 93 14.39 0.67 3.39
CA THR A 93 15.42 0.99 2.40
C THR A 93 15.31 0.07 1.18
N PRO A 94 15.79 0.51 -0.01
CA PRO A 94 15.88 -0.35 -1.18
C PRO A 94 16.61 -1.68 -0.92
N GLU A 95 17.66 -1.66 -0.11
CA GLU A 95 18.45 -2.84 0.27
C GLU A 95 17.62 -3.84 1.09
N GLU A 96 16.85 -3.35 2.06
CA GLU A 96 15.95 -4.18 2.88
C GLU A 96 14.81 -4.74 2.04
N ALA A 97 14.21 -3.93 1.17
CA ALA A 97 13.17 -4.38 0.24
C ALA A 97 13.72 -5.46 -0.71
N GLY A 98 14.92 -5.28 -1.24
CA GLY A 98 15.60 -6.28 -2.06
C GLY A 98 15.92 -7.57 -1.32
N ALA A 99 16.37 -7.49 -0.07
CA ALA A 99 16.60 -8.66 0.76
C ALA A 99 15.31 -9.46 0.98
N TYR A 100 14.20 -8.79 1.33
CA TYR A 100 12.91 -9.43 1.56
C TYR A 100 12.37 -10.19 0.35
N PHE A 101 12.47 -9.58 -0.83
CA PHE A 101 11.90 -10.16 -2.03
C PHE A 101 12.83 -11.10 -2.79
N SER A 102 14.12 -11.15 -2.45
CA SER A 102 15.13 -11.94 -3.17
C SER A 102 14.75 -13.41 -3.37
N ALA A 103 14.30 -14.09 -2.31
CA ALA A 103 13.90 -15.50 -2.36
C ALA A 103 12.62 -15.70 -3.20
N ARG A 104 11.60 -14.86 -2.99
CA ARG A 104 10.32 -14.93 -3.73
C ARG A 104 10.50 -14.62 -5.21
N LEU A 105 11.39 -13.68 -5.54
CA LEU A 105 11.76 -13.35 -6.90
C LEU A 105 12.47 -14.54 -7.56
N ALA A 106 13.36 -15.24 -6.86
CA ALA A 106 14.01 -16.44 -7.38
C ALA A 106 13.00 -17.57 -7.65
N GLU A 107 12.06 -17.83 -6.73
CA GLU A 107 10.98 -18.80 -6.89
C GLU A 107 10.09 -18.48 -8.10
N TYR A 108 9.68 -17.21 -8.23
CA TYR A 108 8.86 -16.75 -9.37
C TYR A 108 9.58 -16.97 -10.70
N ARG A 109 10.87 -16.66 -10.78
CA ARG A 109 11.69 -16.86 -11.99
C ARG A 109 11.77 -18.32 -12.41
N GLU A 110 11.99 -19.23 -11.47
CA GLU A 110 12.08 -20.66 -11.80
C GLU A 110 10.74 -21.21 -12.29
N ARG A 111 9.62 -20.76 -11.69
CA ARG A 111 8.28 -21.13 -12.17
C ARG A 111 7.98 -20.59 -13.57
N ASP A 112 8.32 -19.32 -13.82
CA ASP A 112 8.07 -18.69 -15.11
C ASP A 112 8.92 -19.33 -16.22
N LYS A 113 10.21 -19.59 -15.96
CA LYS A 113 11.07 -20.37 -16.86
C LYS A 113 10.50 -21.76 -17.15
N ALA A 114 10.02 -22.47 -16.13
CA ALA A 114 9.46 -23.81 -16.30
C ALA A 114 8.19 -23.78 -17.17
N ALA A 115 7.29 -22.82 -16.95
CA ALA A 115 6.09 -22.64 -17.76
C ALA A 115 6.40 -22.24 -19.20
N GLU A 116 7.42 -21.39 -19.41
CA GLU A 116 7.89 -21.05 -20.76
C GLU A 116 8.47 -22.28 -21.49
N ILE A 117 9.31 -23.08 -20.83
CA ILE A 117 9.92 -24.29 -21.42
C ILE A 117 8.84 -25.33 -21.76
N GLU A 118 7.87 -25.55 -20.88
CA GLU A 118 6.76 -26.49 -21.11
C GLU A 118 5.87 -26.07 -22.29
N SER A 119 5.78 -24.77 -22.56
CA SER A 119 4.98 -24.22 -23.67
C SER A 119 5.68 -24.23 -25.03
N LEU A 120 7.00 -24.46 -25.08
CA LEU A 120 7.77 -24.41 -26.32
C LEU A 120 7.91 -25.81 -26.94
N PRO A 121 7.52 -26.00 -28.21
CA PRO A 121 7.80 -27.25 -28.89
C PRO A 121 9.31 -27.44 -29.09
N ASP A 122 9.76 -28.70 -29.05
CA ASP A 122 11.18 -29.14 -29.02
C ASP A 122 12.09 -28.52 -30.10
N ASN A 123 11.51 -27.94 -31.14
CA ASN A 123 12.20 -27.38 -32.30
C ASN A 123 12.38 -25.85 -32.26
N VAL A 124 11.99 -25.16 -31.19
CA VAL A 124 12.11 -23.70 -31.07
C VAL A 124 13.34 -23.32 -30.27
N VAL A 125 14.31 -22.67 -30.93
CA VAL A 125 15.48 -22.06 -30.29
C VAL A 125 15.22 -20.56 -30.11
N ARG A 126 15.32 -20.05 -28.86
CA ARG A 126 15.23 -18.61 -28.59
C ARG A 126 16.44 -17.88 -29.18
N LEU A 127 16.18 -16.93 -30.07
CA LEU A 127 17.20 -16.07 -30.70
C LEU A 127 17.54 -14.84 -29.86
N HIS A 128 16.72 -14.49 -28.87
CA HIS A 128 16.92 -13.33 -28.00
C HIS A 128 16.90 -13.76 -26.54
N PRO A 129 17.80 -13.20 -25.69
CA PRO A 129 17.67 -13.33 -24.26
C PRO A 129 16.32 -12.74 -23.82
N PRO A 130 15.67 -13.31 -22.78
CA PRO A 130 14.47 -12.70 -22.22
C PRO A 130 14.76 -11.24 -21.87
N LYS A 131 13.83 -10.34 -22.19
CA LYS A 131 13.92 -8.94 -21.75
C LYS A 131 14.10 -8.95 -20.23
N ARG A 132 14.96 -8.06 -19.70
CA ARG A 132 15.09 -7.88 -18.25
C ARG A 132 13.71 -7.57 -17.68
N THR A 133 13.20 -8.46 -16.83
CA THR A 133 11.88 -8.27 -16.22
C THR A 133 12.00 -7.19 -15.15
N ARG A 134 11.20 -6.13 -15.26
CA ARG A 134 11.14 -5.06 -14.25
C ARG A 134 10.05 -5.39 -13.23
N PHE A 135 10.42 -5.31 -11.96
CA PHE A 135 9.51 -5.52 -10.84
C PHE A 135 9.43 -4.27 -9.99
N SER A 136 8.21 -3.89 -9.63
CA SER A 136 7.94 -2.73 -8.77
C SER A 136 7.36 -3.20 -7.44
N ILE A 137 7.79 -2.57 -6.35
CA ILE A 137 7.34 -2.87 -4.99
C ILE A 137 6.53 -1.69 -4.48
N TYR A 138 5.34 -2.00 -3.95
CA TYR A 138 4.39 -1.04 -3.41
C TYR A 138 4.06 -1.37 -1.97
N ARG A 139 3.87 -0.33 -1.15
CA ARG A 139 3.31 -0.45 0.19
C ARG A 139 1.80 -0.28 0.11
N LEU A 140 1.07 -1.24 0.67
CA LEU A 140 -0.39 -1.30 0.68
C LEU A 140 -0.91 -1.95 1.97
N PRO A 141 -2.18 -1.71 2.36
CA PRO A 141 -2.81 -2.44 3.46
C PRO A 141 -2.79 -3.96 3.24
N ILE A 142 -2.89 -4.78 4.27
CA ILE A 142 -3.01 -6.24 4.07
C ILE A 142 -4.29 -6.56 3.29
N GLY A 143 -4.18 -7.40 2.26
CA GLY A 143 -5.31 -7.81 1.43
C GLY A 143 -4.93 -8.80 0.34
N ASP A 144 -5.94 -9.34 -0.34
CA ASP A 144 -5.74 -10.16 -1.55
C ASP A 144 -5.63 -9.24 -2.77
N TYR A 145 -4.49 -9.29 -3.46
CA TYR A 145 -4.18 -8.50 -4.66
C TYR A 145 -4.00 -9.37 -5.92
N SER A 146 -4.34 -10.66 -5.84
CA SER A 146 -4.06 -11.64 -6.89
C SER A 146 -4.68 -11.33 -8.26
N LYS A 147 -5.69 -10.45 -8.30
CA LYS A 147 -6.40 -10.02 -9.52
C LYS A 147 -6.01 -8.62 -10.00
N ASP A 148 -5.19 -7.90 -9.24
CA ASP A 148 -4.86 -6.51 -9.53
C ASP A 148 -3.63 -6.39 -10.46
N THR A 149 -3.53 -5.22 -11.09
CA THR A 149 -2.47 -4.89 -12.05
C THR A 149 -1.60 -3.72 -11.55
N THR A 150 -0.47 -3.45 -12.20
CA THR A 150 0.41 -2.32 -11.87
C THR A 150 -0.33 -0.99 -11.86
N ALA A 151 -1.30 -0.78 -12.76
CA ALA A 151 -2.09 0.45 -12.75
C ALA A 151 -2.86 0.65 -11.43
N PHE A 152 -3.38 -0.43 -10.84
CA PHE A 152 -3.99 -0.37 -9.51
C PHE A 152 -2.93 -0.03 -8.44
N PHE A 153 -1.76 -0.66 -8.49
CA PHE A 153 -0.70 -0.41 -7.51
C PHE A 153 -0.13 1.01 -7.59
N GLU A 154 0.05 1.57 -8.79
CA GLU A 154 0.48 2.96 -9.00
C GLU A 154 -0.56 3.97 -8.52
N GLU A 155 -1.84 3.68 -8.78
CA GLU A 155 -2.93 4.53 -8.35
C GLU A 155 -3.04 4.55 -6.81
N ARG A 156 -2.97 3.37 -6.17
CA ARG A 156 -3.36 3.14 -4.78
C ARG A 156 -2.20 3.04 -3.79
N GLY A 157 -1.11 2.42 -4.20
CA GLY A 157 0.05 2.13 -3.37
C GLY A 157 1.03 3.28 -3.31
N GLU A 158 1.89 3.23 -2.30
CA GLU A 158 3.12 4.00 -2.30
C GLU A 158 4.20 3.19 -3.02
N PHE A 159 4.78 3.75 -4.07
CA PHE A 159 5.94 3.15 -4.73
C PHE A 159 7.15 3.21 -3.80
N ILE A 160 7.76 2.05 -3.56
CA ILE A 160 8.92 1.91 -2.67
C ILE A 160 10.20 1.77 -3.49
N TRP A 161 10.22 0.81 -4.42
CA TRP A 161 11.43 0.45 -5.14
C TRP A 161 11.13 -0.33 -6.42
N GLN A 162 12.11 -0.37 -7.33
CA GLN A 162 12.08 -1.19 -8.54
C GLN A 162 13.37 -2.02 -8.66
N THR A 163 13.24 -3.25 -9.13
CA THR A 163 14.37 -4.14 -9.41
C THR A 163 14.24 -4.76 -10.79
N TYR A 164 15.35 -5.32 -11.28
CA TYR A 164 15.43 -5.99 -12.57
C TYR A 164 15.94 -7.42 -12.38
N ALA A 165 15.39 -8.36 -13.14
CA ALA A 165 15.87 -9.74 -13.20
C ALA A 165 16.54 -10.09 -14.53
#